data_AF-A0A3M6FRG2-F1
#
_entry.id   AF-A0A3M6FRG2-F1
#
_cell.length_a   1.000
_cell.length_b   1.000
_cell.length_c   1.000
_cell.angle_alpha   90.00
_cell.angle_beta   90.00
_cell.angle_gamma   90.00
#
_symmetry.space_group_name_H-M   'P 1'
#
loop_
_entity.id
_entity.type
_entity.pdbx_description
1 polymer ?
#
loop_
_entity_poly.entity_id
_entity_poly.type
_entity_poly.pdbx_seq_one_letter_code
_entity_poly.pdbx_strand_id
1 'polypeptide(L)'
;MVERSLDADLALALSLNGRELFRDDQPLKILLMSATLEGERLAVLLDDAPVVRSDGRMFPVTMQWGRPFQPGEFIEPRVVQTVLDALGSESGSLLVFLPGQAEIRRVNQQLAEALGERADILLCPLHGELDLNAQRAAIEPAPNDTRKVVLATNIAETSLTIDGVRVVIDAGLARVP
;
A
#
# COMPACT_ATOMS: atom_id res chain seq x y z
N MET A 1 -7.29 2.89 0.11
CA MET A 1 -8.37 3.86 0.44
C MET A 1 -8.00 4.69 1.66
N VAL A 2 -7.83 6.03 1.59
CA VAL A 2 -7.66 6.84 2.83
C VAL A 2 -8.93 6.62 3.65
N GLU A 3 -8.79 5.95 4.79
CA GLU A 3 -9.91 5.63 5.65
C GLU A 3 -10.63 6.92 6.00
N ARG A 4 -11.92 7.01 5.65
CA ARG A 4 -12.83 7.93 6.33
C ARG A 4 -12.96 7.43 7.77
N SER A 5 -11.96 7.74 8.59
CA SER A 5 -12.05 7.55 10.03
C SER A 5 -13.09 8.54 10.55
N LEU A 6 -14.02 8.05 11.38
CA LEU A 6 -15.02 8.86 12.07
C LEU A 6 -14.38 10.08 12.76
N ASP A 7 -13.14 9.92 13.24
CA ASP A 7 -12.37 10.96 13.89
C ASP A 7 -12.00 12.12 12.93
N ALA A 8 -11.67 11.81 11.68
CA ALA A 8 -11.36 12.82 10.67
C ALA A 8 -12.60 13.62 10.26
N ASP A 9 -13.74 12.95 10.11
CA ASP A 9 -15.02 13.59 9.79
C ASP A 9 -15.48 14.48 10.96
N LEU A 10 -15.35 14.01 12.20
CA LEU A 10 -15.66 14.78 13.40
C LEU A 10 -14.74 16.01 13.55
N ALA A 11 -13.43 15.83 13.37
CA ALA A 11 -12.47 16.92 13.44
C ALA A 11 -12.74 17.99 12.38
N LEU A 12 -13.10 17.58 11.16
CA LEU A 12 -13.50 18.51 10.09
C LEU A 12 -14.76 19.28 10.48
N ALA A 13 -15.80 18.61 10.96
CA ALA A 13 -17.05 19.25 11.36
C ALA A 13 -16.83 20.29 12.48
N LEU A 14 -16.05 19.94 13.51
CA LEU A 14 -15.71 20.85 14.60
C LEU A 14 -14.88 22.05 14.11
N SER A 15 -13.93 21.82 13.20
CA SER A 15 -13.09 22.89 12.64
C SER A 15 -13.90 23.87 11.79
N LEU A 16 -14.88 23.37 11.02
CA LEU A 16 -15.79 24.21 10.23
C LEU A 16 -16.71 25.05 11.12
N ASN A 17 -17.24 24.47 12.20
CA ASN A 17 -18.04 25.21 13.17
C ASN A 17 -17.19 26.28 13.88
N GLY A 18 -15.97 25.93 14.32
CA GLY A 18 -15.04 26.85 14.95
C GLY A 18 -14.69 28.06 14.07
N ARG A 19 -14.63 27.90 12.73
CA ARG A 19 -14.40 29.02 11.80
C ARG A 19 -15.46 30.13 11.91
N GLU A 20 -16.69 29.82 12.33
CA GLU A 20 -17.72 30.85 12.53
C GLU A 20 -17.40 31.79 13.70
N LEU A 21 -16.60 31.34 14.67
CA LEU A 21 -16.27 32.07 15.90
C LEU A 21 -15.06 33.02 15.73
N PHE A 22 -14.23 32.84 14.70
CA PHE A 22 -12.95 33.56 14.52
C PHE A 22 -12.92 34.50 13.28
N ARG A 23 -14.07 35.05 12.86
CA ARG A 23 -14.24 35.67 11.52
C ARG A 23 -13.51 36.99 11.27
N ASP A 24 -13.13 37.77 12.28
CA ASP A 24 -12.84 39.20 12.04
C ASP A 24 -11.37 39.51 11.71
N ASP A 25 -10.41 39.25 12.61
CA ASP A 25 -9.01 39.68 12.40
C ASP A 25 -8.02 38.53 12.10
N GLN A 26 -8.35 37.29 12.50
CA GLN A 26 -7.50 36.11 12.32
C GLN A 26 -8.36 34.87 12.00
N PRO A 27 -8.74 34.67 10.73
CA PRO A 27 -9.57 33.54 10.35
C PRO A 27 -8.80 32.22 10.50
N LEU A 28 -9.46 31.21 11.07
CA LEU A 28 -8.97 29.84 11.08
C LEU A 28 -8.92 29.29 9.64
N LYS A 29 -7.70 29.05 9.14
CA LYS A 29 -7.46 28.46 7.82
C LYS A 29 -7.48 26.93 7.94
N ILE A 30 -8.16 26.27 7.00
CA ILE A 30 -8.24 24.81 6.93
C ILE A 30 -7.66 24.37 5.59
N LEU A 31 -6.74 23.40 5.62
CA LEU A 31 -6.22 22.70 4.46
C LEU A 31 -6.58 21.22 4.59
N LEU A 32 -7.34 20.70 3.64
CA LEU A 32 -7.62 19.27 3.53
C LEU A 32 -6.74 18.68 2.44
N MET A 33 -6.12 17.55 2.76
CA MET A 33 -5.28 16.79 1.83
C MET A 33 -5.93 15.43 1.60
N SER A 34 -6.14 15.08 0.33
CA SER A 34 -6.62 13.76 -0.08
C SER A 34 -5.69 13.17 -1.12
N ALA A 35 -5.42 11.87 -1.00
CA ALA A 35 -4.68 11.09 -1.99
C ALA A 35 -5.59 10.50 -3.09
N THR A 36 -6.92 10.67 -2.98
CA THR A 36 -7.89 10.12 -3.93
C THR A 36 -8.52 11.19 -4.82
N LEU A 37 -9.03 10.78 -5.98
CA LEU A 37 -9.72 11.64 -6.96
C LEU A 37 -11.03 12.30 -6.44
N GLU A 38 -11.44 12.04 -5.20
CA GLU A 38 -12.68 12.60 -4.62
C GLU A 38 -12.56 14.05 -4.14
N GLY A 39 -11.45 14.74 -4.44
CA GLY A 39 -11.23 16.14 -4.06
C GLY A 39 -12.31 17.11 -4.56
N GLU A 40 -12.95 16.81 -5.69
CA GLU A 40 -14.05 17.64 -6.23
C GLU A 40 -15.32 17.58 -5.35
N ARG A 41 -15.65 16.40 -4.81
CA ARG A 41 -16.81 16.25 -3.90
C ARG A 41 -16.60 16.98 -2.57
N LEU A 42 -15.35 16.96 -2.09
CA LEU A 42 -14.95 17.68 -0.89
C LEU A 42 -15.00 19.19 -1.08
N ALA A 43 -14.62 19.70 -2.26
CA ALA A 43 -14.70 21.13 -2.57
C ALA A 43 -16.14 21.66 -2.50
N VAL A 44 -17.11 20.92 -3.08
CA VAL A 44 -18.54 21.27 -3.03
C VAL A 44 -19.05 21.34 -1.58
N LEU A 45 -18.60 20.43 -0.72
CA LEU A 45 -18.97 20.44 0.71
C LEU A 45 -18.40 21.65 1.47
N LEU A 46 -17.38 22.30 0.91
CA LEU A 46 -16.62 23.39 1.53
C LEU A 46 -16.85 24.72 0.81
N ASP A 47 -18.06 24.94 0.29
CA ASP A 47 -18.45 26.18 -0.39
C ASP A 47 -17.55 26.48 -1.60
N ASP A 48 -17.42 25.48 -2.48
CA ASP A 48 -16.61 25.52 -3.71
C ASP A 48 -15.14 25.92 -3.46
N ALA A 49 -14.55 25.38 -2.38
CA ALA A 49 -13.17 25.67 -2.00
C ALA A 49 -12.16 25.39 -3.15
N PRO A 50 -11.10 26.21 -3.30
CA PRO A 50 -10.09 26.00 -4.32
C PRO A 50 -9.41 24.64 -4.22
N VAL A 51 -9.40 23.88 -5.31
CA VAL A 51 -8.72 22.57 -5.39
C VAL A 51 -7.34 22.75 -5.99
N VAL A 52 -6.30 22.42 -5.21
CA VAL A 52 -4.92 22.34 -5.69
C VAL A 52 -4.60 20.88 -5.97
N ARG A 53 -4.18 20.58 -7.21
CA ARG A 53 -3.77 19.23 -7.62
C ARG A 53 -2.26 19.16 -7.71
N SER A 54 -1.70 18.06 -7.19
CA SER A 54 -0.30 17.70 -7.39
C SER A 54 -0.26 16.43 -8.21
N ASP A 55 -0.08 16.57 -9.52
CA ASP A 55 -0.06 15.43 -10.43
C ASP A 55 1.27 14.67 -10.29
N GLY A 56 1.18 13.41 -9.86
CA GLY A 56 2.27 12.46 -9.93
C GLY A 56 2.41 11.87 -11.34
N ARG A 57 3.54 11.22 -11.62
CA ARG A 57 3.67 10.38 -12.82
C ARG A 57 3.00 9.04 -12.56
N MET A 58 1.92 8.77 -13.27
CA MET A 58 1.28 7.45 -13.30
C MET A 58 1.66 6.73 -14.58
N PHE A 59 2.06 5.47 -14.46
CA PHE A 59 2.32 4.59 -15.59
C PHE A 59 1.17 3.59 -15.73
N PRO A 60 0.77 3.20 -16.95
CA PRO A 60 -0.27 2.20 -17.13
C PRO A 60 0.18 0.86 -16.54
N VAL A 61 -0.74 0.18 -15.84
CA VAL A 61 -0.51 -1.14 -15.26
C VAL A 61 -1.38 -2.16 -15.99
N THR A 62 -0.75 -3.23 -16.47
CA THR A 62 -1.47 -4.35 -17.10
C THR A 62 -2.01 -5.28 -16.03
N MET A 63 -3.32 -5.48 -16.02
CA MET A 63 -3.99 -6.39 -15.09
C MET A 63 -3.94 -7.83 -15.61
N GLN A 64 -3.47 -8.75 -14.77
CA GLN A 64 -3.47 -10.18 -15.04
C GLN A 64 -4.17 -10.92 -13.91
N TRP A 65 -5.02 -11.89 -14.26
CA TRP A 65 -5.74 -12.71 -13.29
C TRP A 65 -5.10 -14.08 -13.19
N GLY A 66 -4.71 -14.46 -11.97
CA GLY A 66 -4.19 -15.79 -11.68
C GLY A 66 -5.28 -16.87 -11.72
N ARG A 67 -4.89 -18.09 -11.34
CA ARG A 67 -5.82 -19.22 -11.28
C ARG A 67 -6.96 -19.00 -10.27
N PRO A 68 -8.19 -19.48 -10.55
CA PRO A 68 -9.31 -19.42 -9.62
C PRO A 68 -8.99 -20.09 -8.28
N PHE A 69 -9.51 -19.53 -7.20
CA PHE A 69 -9.43 -20.14 -5.86
C PHE A 69 -10.27 -21.42 -5.80
N GLN A 70 -9.73 -22.48 -5.18
CA GLN A 70 -10.47 -23.70 -4.90
C GLN A 70 -10.79 -23.83 -3.40
N PRO A 71 -12.01 -24.25 -3.01
CA PRO A 71 -12.37 -24.43 -1.62
C PRO A 71 -11.42 -25.41 -0.89
N GLY A 72 -10.93 -24.99 0.28
CA GLY A 72 -9.99 -25.78 1.10
C GLY A 72 -8.53 -25.64 0.71
N GLU A 73 -8.21 -24.87 -0.33
CA GLU A 73 -6.82 -24.59 -0.71
C GLU A 73 -6.20 -23.52 0.19
N PHE A 74 -4.95 -23.73 0.60
CA PHE A 74 -4.12 -22.71 1.23
C PHE A 74 -3.71 -21.64 0.20
N ILE A 75 -3.65 -20.38 0.62
CA ILE A 75 -3.30 -19.29 -0.30
C ILE A 75 -1.80 -19.26 -0.64
N GLU A 76 -0.98 -19.71 0.31
CA GLU A 76 0.46 -19.58 0.29
C GLU A 76 1.09 -20.26 -0.94
N PRO A 77 0.80 -21.53 -1.29
CA PRO A 77 1.39 -22.17 -2.47
C PRO A 77 1.06 -21.44 -3.78
N ARG A 78 -0.16 -20.89 -3.89
CA ARG A 78 -0.60 -20.13 -5.06
C ARG A 78 0.16 -18.81 -5.19
N VAL A 79 0.31 -18.09 -4.09
CA VAL A 79 1.06 -16.82 -4.07
C VAL A 79 2.53 -17.08 -4.38
N VAL A 80 3.14 -18.11 -3.76
CA VAL A 80 4.53 -18.49 -4.02
C VAL A 80 4.76 -18.77 -5.50
N GLN A 81 3.90 -19.58 -6.14
CA GLN A 81 4.02 -19.85 -7.57
C GLN A 81 3.91 -18.56 -8.41
N THR A 82 2.94 -17.70 -8.10
CA THR A 82 2.74 -16.43 -8.81
C THR A 82 3.95 -15.50 -8.68
N VAL A 83 4.57 -15.46 -7.50
CA VAL A 83 5.79 -14.68 -7.26
C VAL A 83 6.96 -15.23 -8.06
N LEU A 84 7.15 -16.56 -8.10
CA LEU A 84 8.22 -17.20 -8.88
C LEU A 84 8.04 -16.96 -10.38
N ASP A 85 6.82 -17.07 -10.89
CA ASP A 85 6.49 -16.81 -12.30
C ASP A 85 6.79 -15.35 -12.67
N ALA A 86 6.39 -14.41 -11.81
CA ALA A 86 6.66 -12.98 -11.99
C ALA A 86 8.16 -12.65 -11.90
N LEU A 87 8.91 -13.31 -11.00
CA LEU A 87 10.37 -13.15 -10.94
C LEU A 87 11.06 -13.67 -12.20
N GLY A 88 10.51 -14.71 -12.85
CA GLY A 88 11.06 -15.27 -14.09
C GLY A 88 10.69 -14.51 -15.37
N SER A 89 9.54 -13.83 -15.38
CA SER A 89 8.99 -13.17 -16.58
C SER A 89 9.11 -11.65 -16.58
N GLU A 90 9.16 -11.02 -15.40
CA GLU A 90 9.18 -9.57 -15.24
C GLU A 90 10.47 -9.09 -14.57
N SER A 91 10.75 -7.80 -14.72
CA SER A 91 11.88 -7.11 -14.08
C SER A 91 11.43 -6.20 -12.94
N GLY A 92 12.39 -5.68 -12.17
CA GLY A 92 12.10 -4.79 -11.03
C GLY A 92 11.61 -5.53 -9.79
N SER A 93 11.32 -4.75 -8.74
CA SER A 93 10.87 -5.29 -7.46
C SER A 93 9.38 -5.64 -7.48
N LEU A 94 9.01 -6.59 -6.62
CA LEU A 94 7.65 -7.08 -6.45
C LEU A 94 7.10 -6.58 -5.11
N LEU A 95 5.84 -6.15 -5.12
CA LEU A 95 5.04 -5.93 -3.91
C LEU A 95 3.92 -6.95 -3.86
N VAL A 96 3.87 -7.75 -2.79
CA VAL A 96 2.91 -8.83 -2.62
C VAL A 96 2.01 -8.52 -1.43
N PHE A 97 0.72 -8.36 -1.68
CA PHE A 97 -0.27 -8.15 -0.63
C PHE A 97 -0.77 -9.49 -0.08
N LEU A 98 -0.71 -9.63 1.24
CA LEU A 98 -1.11 -10.82 1.99
C LEU A 98 -2.06 -10.46 3.14
N PRO A 99 -2.97 -11.37 3.54
CA PRO A 99 -4.02 -11.05 4.50
C PRO A 99 -3.51 -10.86 5.93
N GLY A 100 -2.30 -11.30 6.27
CA GLY A 100 -1.77 -11.21 7.62
C GLY A 100 -0.34 -11.72 7.77
N GLN A 101 0.18 -11.56 8.99
CA GLN A 101 1.54 -11.94 9.36
C GLN A 101 1.80 -13.45 9.25
N ALA A 102 0.81 -14.29 9.54
CA ALA A 102 0.95 -15.74 9.45
C ALA A 102 1.25 -16.17 8.00
N GLU A 103 0.50 -15.60 7.06
CA GLU A 103 0.68 -15.84 5.63
C GLU A 103 2.00 -15.24 5.12
N ILE A 104 2.37 -14.03 5.56
CA ILE A 104 3.68 -13.43 5.27
C ILE A 104 4.81 -14.38 5.68
N ARG A 105 4.80 -14.90 6.91
CA ARG A 105 5.86 -15.80 7.39
C ARG A 105 5.95 -17.09 6.57
N ARG A 106 4.81 -17.72 6.26
CA ARG A 106 4.77 -18.97 5.49
C ARG A 106 5.20 -18.79 4.03
N VAL A 107 4.73 -17.72 3.37
CA VAL A 107 5.14 -17.38 2.01
C VAL A 107 6.62 -17.02 1.97
N ASN A 108 7.11 -16.24 2.93
CA ASN A 108 8.53 -15.91 3.04
C ASN A 108 9.41 -17.15 3.16
N GLN A 109 9.01 -18.11 4.02
CA GLN A 109 9.74 -19.37 4.18
C GLN A 109 9.75 -20.19 2.90
N GLN A 110 8.59 -20.40 2.27
CA GLN A 110 8.50 -21.19 1.03
C GLN A 110 9.27 -20.53 -0.13
N LEU A 111 9.27 -19.19 -0.21
CA LEU A 111 10.08 -18.47 -1.19
C LEU A 111 11.58 -18.61 -0.90
N ALA A 112 12.00 -18.52 0.37
CA ALA A 112 13.40 -18.71 0.73
C ALA A 112 13.88 -20.12 0.35
N GLU A 113 13.06 -21.14 0.61
CA GLU A 113 13.34 -22.53 0.21
C GLU A 113 13.40 -22.70 -1.32
N ALA A 114 12.46 -22.11 -2.06
CA ALA A 114 12.39 -22.21 -3.51
C ALA A 114 13.50 -21.41 -4.24
N LEU A 115 13.90 -20.27 -3.70
CA LEU A 115 14.94 -19.41 -4.28
C LEU A 115 16.36 -19.90 -3.94
N GLY A 116 16.53 -20.67 -2.87
CA GLY A 116 17.84 -21.20 -2.47
C GLY A 116 18.87 -20.09 -2.25
N GLU A 117 20.03 -20.20 -2.90
CA GLU A 117 21.15 -19.26 -2.74
C GLU A 117 21.14 -18.09 -3.74
N ARG A 118 19.98 -17.75 -4.31
CA ARG A 118 19.84 -16.60 -5.21
C ARG A 118 20.08 -15.27 -4.49
N ALA A 119 21.31 -14.77 -4.55
CA ALA A 119 21.72 -13.52 -3.92
C ALA A 119 21.16 -12.26 -4.62
N ASP A 120 20.60 -12.41 -5.83
CA ASP A 120 19.98 -11.32 -6.59
C ASP A 120 18.57 -10.96 -6.09
N ILE A 121 18.00 -11.72 -5.15
CA ILE A 121 16.66 -11.48 -4.62
C ILE A 121 16.67 -11.33 -3.11
N LEU A 122 16.10 -10.22 -2.65
CA LEU A 122 15.91 -9.90 -1.24
C LEU A 122 14.43 -10.08 -0.87
N LEU A 123 14.15 -10.99 0.07
CA LEU A 123 12.83 -11.14 0.66
C LEU A 123 12.67 -10.17 1.83
N CYS A 124 11.66 -9.31 1.77
CA CYS A 124 11.43 -8.25 2.75
C CYS A 124 10.00 -8.37 3.31
N PRO A 125 9.78 -9.08 4.43
CA PRO A 125 8.50 -9.05 5.10
C PRO A 125 8.21 -7.64 5.63
N LEU A 126 6.95 -7.22 5.57
CA LEU A 126 6.50 -5.92 6.04
C LEU A 126 5.15 -6.04 6.77
N HIS A 127 5.17 -5.97 8.10
CA HIS A 127 3.99 -6.00 8.95
C HIS A 127 4.18 -5.14 10.20
N GLY A 128 3.09 -4.73 10.86
CA GLY A 128 3.09 -3.74 11.93
C GLY A 128 3.93 -4.09 13.18
N GLU A 129 4.18 -5.37 13.43
CA GLU A 129 5.03 -5.82 14.57
C GLU A 129 6.55 -5.78 14.29
N LEU A 130 6.99 -5.43 13.07
CA LEU A 130 8.42 -5.32 12.77
C LEU A 130 9.05 -4.12 13.48
N ASP A 131 10.34 -4.23 13.80
CA ASP A 131 11.11 -3.10 14.26
C ASP A 131 11.24 -2.03 13.16
N LEU A 132 11.51 -0.79 13.58
CA LEU A 132 11.58 0.34 12.66
C LEU A 132 12.65 0.15 11.57
N ASN A 133 13.74 -0.55 11.90
CA ASN A 133 14.84 -0.80 10.98
C ASN A 133 14.45 -1.82 9.89
N ALA A 134 13.79 -2.93 10.23
CA ALA A 134 13.31 -3.88 9.22
C ALA A 134 12.21 -3.27 8.35
N GLN A 135 11.32 -2.46 8.91
CA GLN A 135 10.33 -1.72 8.12
C GLN A 135 11.00 -0.78 7.11
N ARG A 136 12.01 -0.01 7.55
CA ARG A 136 12.79 0.86 6.66
C ARG A 136 13.51 0.07 5.57
N ALA A 137 14.15 -1.05 5.91
CA ALA A 137 14.82 -1.89 4.93
C ALA A 137 13.88 -2.42 3.83
N ALA A 138 12.61 -2.69 4.18
CA ALA A 138 11.58 -3.09 3.21
C ALA A 138 11.10 -1.92 2.33
N ILE A 139 11.17 -0.68 2.82
CA ILE A 139 10.74 0.54 2.11
C ILE A 139 11.84 1.08 1.19
N GLU A 140 13.08 1.06 1.65
CA GLU A 140 14.22 1.61 0.95
C GLU A 140 14.40 0.95 -0.43
N PRO A 141 15.01 1.64 -1.41
CA PRO A 141 15.32 1.05 -2.70
C PRO A 141 16.10 -0.27 -2.58
N ALA A 142 15.94 -1.15 -3.57
CA ALA A 142 16.81 -2.32 -3.67
C ALA A 142 18.27 -1.88 -3.89
N PRO A 143 19.25 -2.50 -3.20
CA PRO A 143 20.66 -2.36 -3.56
C PRO A 143 20.89 -2.67 -5.05
N ASN A 144 21.93 -2.07 -5.62
CA ASN A 144 22.30 -2.31 -7.01
C ASN A 144 22.41 -3.81 -7.32
N ASP A 145 21.95 -4.20 -8.50
CA ASP A 145 21.96 -5.59 -9.00
C ASP A 145 21.11 -6.58 -8.18
N THR A 146 20.21 -6.10 -7.32
CA THR A 146 19.24 -6.93 -6.61
C THR A 146 17.80 -6.50 -6.86
N ARG A 147 16.88 -7.43 -6.65
CA ARG A 147 15.43 -7.22 -6.70
C ARG A 147 14.85 -7.47 -5.32
N LYS A 148 13.88 -6.66 -4.90
CA LYS A 148 13.13 -6.89 -3.66
C LYS A 148 11.81 -7.60 -3.95
N VAL A 149 11.44 -8.52 -3.07
CA VAL A 149 10.08 -9.05 -2.95
C VAL A 149 9.57 -8.62 -1.59
N VAL A 150 8.76 -7.56 -1.58
CA VAL A 150 8.16 -7.05 -0.35
C VAL A 150 6.86 -7.80 -0.08
N LEU A 151 6.77 -8.48 1.06
CA LEU A 151 5.60 -9.25 1.49
C LEU A 151 4.85 -8.43 2.54
N ALA A 152 3.79 -7.74 2.13
CA ALA A 152 3.13 -6.73 2.94
C ALA A 152 1.66 -7.09 3.23
N THR A 153 1.13 -6.57 4.35
CA THR A 153 -0.32 -6.45 4.52
C THR A 153 -0.84 -5.19 3.82
N ASN A 154 -2.14 -4.92 3.94
CA ASN A 154 -2.78 -3.67 3.50
C ASN A 154 -2.19 -2.39 4.11
N ILE A 155 -1.27 -2.47 5.09
CA ILE A 155 -0.48 -1.33 5.57
C ILE A 155 0.23 -0.62 4.39
N ALA A 156 0.67 -1.37 3.39
CA ALA A 156 1.33 -0.82 2.21
C ALA A 156 0.36 -0.22 1.17
N GLU A 157 -0.97 -0.36 1.31
CA GLU A 157 -1.94 0.09 0.31
C GLU A 157 -2.09 1.62 0.30
N THR A 158 -1.93 2.27 1.45
CA THR A 158 -2.32 3.69 1.63
C THR A 158 -1.24 4.57 2.21
N SER A 159 -0.21 3.99 2.84
CA SER A 159 0.68 4.74 3.73
C SER A 159 2.15 4.72 3.29
N LEU A 160 2.50 3.92 2.29
CA LEU A 160 3.88 3.55 2.02
C LEU A 160 4.22 3.68 0.54
N THR A 161 5.31 4.37 0.24
CA THR A 161 5.90 4.41 -1.10
C THR A 161 7.13 3.53 -1.09
N ILE A 162 7.11 2.45 -1.89
CA ILE A 162 8.25 1.53 -2.02
C ILE A 162 8.87 1.76 -3.40
N ASP A 163 10.12 2.20 -3.40
CA ASP A 163 10.82 2.54 -4.65
C ASP A 163 11.18 1.30 -5.46
N GLY A 164 11.05 1.40 -6.79
CA GLY A 164 11.46 0.35 -7.73
C GLY A 164 10.48 -0.81 -7.87
N VAL A 165 9.28 -0.73 -7.28
CA VAL A 165 8.20 -1.70 -7.53
C VAL A 165 7.68 -1.55 -8.95
N ARG A 166 7.68 -2.66 -9.68
CA ARG A 166 7.13 -2.76 -11.05
C ARG A 166 5.98 -3.77 -11.15
N VAL A 167 5.95 -4.75 -10.26
CA VAL A 167 4.94 -5.80 -10.24
C VAL A 167 4.24 -5.80 -8.89
N VAL A 168 2.92 -5.83 -8.91
CA VAL A 168 2.08 -5.97 -7.73
C VAL A 168 1.32 -7.29 -7.83
N ILE A 169 1.37 -8.09 -6.77
CA ILE A 169 0.62 -9.35 -6.67
C ILE A 169 -0.34 -9.21 -5.49
N ASP A 170 -1.63 -9.27 -5.78
CA ASP A 170 -2.67 -9.24 -4.76
C ASP A 170 -3.25 -10.64 -4.53
N ALA A 171 -3.19 -11.11 -3.28
CA ALA A 171 -3.82 -12.34 -2.81
C ALA A 171 -5.35 -12.34 -2.98
N GLY A 172 -5.98 -11.16 -3.03
CA GLY A 172 -7.42 -10.97 -3.09
C GLY A 172 -8.14 -11.26 -1.78
N LEU A 173 -7.41 -11.35 -0.67
CA LEU A 173 -7.94 -11.57 0.68
C LEU A 173 -7.43 -10.48 1.61
N ALA A 174 -8.35 -9.85 2.33
CA ALA A 174 -8.04 -8.94 3.41
C ALA A 174 -8.62 -9.49 4.72
N ARG A 175 -7.86 -9.39 5.82
CA ARG A 175 -8.45 -9.49 7.16
C ARG A 175 -8.92 -8.10 7.57
N VAL A 176 -10.22 -7.93 7.63
CA VAL A 176 -10.84 -6.72 8.16
C VAL A 176 -11.09 -6.97 9.65
N PRO A 177 -10.61 -6.09 10.56
CA PRO A 177 -10.96 -6.16 11.97
C PRO A 177 -12.46 -5.93 12.21
#